data_AF-A0A7C2I6D6-F1
#
_entry.id   AF-A0A7C2I6D6-F1
#
_cell.length_a   1.000
_cell.length_b   1.000
_cell.length_c   1.000
_cell.angle_alpha   90.00
_cell.angle_beta   90.00
_cell.angle_gamma   90.00
#
_symmetry.space_group_name_H-M   'P 1'
#
loop_
_entity.id
_entity.type
_entity.pdbx_description
1 polymer ?
#
loop_
_entity_poly.entity_id
_entity_poly.type
_entity_poly.pdbx_seq_one_letter_code
_entity_poly.pdbx_strand_id
1 'polypeptide(L)'
;GEAARSASAILGYGHHYNLDPRLIVSVIAIESGFAPRARSPKGAMGLGQLMPATAAALGVDADDPVQNVYGTVRVLRGHLDRYGWTNLHLALAAYNAGKGAVARYGGVPPYAETRWYVYNVMTLYRRLLARYPASPTEGDRRPSPEGGPGQGPRGAAAGGA
;
A
#
# COMPACT_ATOMS: atom_id res chain seq x y z
N GLY A 1 -0.42 11.73 16.42
CA GLY A 1 -1.81 11.99 16.01
C GLY A 1 -2.38 10.81 15.25
N GLU A 2 -3.67 10.82 14.97
CA GLU A 2 -4.38 9.71 14.30
C GLU A 2 -3.76 9.31 12.96
N ALA A 3 -3.46 10.29 12.10
CA ALA A 3 -2.80 10.06 10.81
C ALA A 3 -1.45 9.32 10.93
N ALA A 4 -0.65 9.65 11.95
CA ALA A 4 0.63 8.98 12.20
C ALA A 4 0.42 7.51 12.60
N ARG A 5 -0.58 7.21 13.44
CA ARG A 5 -0.91 5.83 13.81
C ARG A 5 -1.35 5.02 12.60
N SER A 6 -2.22 5.59 11.75
CA SER A 6 -2.65 4.94 10.51
C SER A 6 -1.48 4.68 9.57
N ALA A 7 -0.58 5.65 9.39
CA ALA A 7 0.61 5.48 8.57
C ALA A 7 1.55 4.38 9.11
N SER A 8 1.82 4.38 10.41
CA SER A 8 2.60 3.31 11.07
C SER A 8 1.93 1.95 10.92
N ALA A 9 0.60 1.87 11.04
CA ALA A 9 -0.16 0.64 10.85
C ALA A 9 -0.06 0.14 9.39
N ILE A 10 -0.17 1.02 8.40
CA ILE A 10 -0.04 0.68 6.98
C ILE A 10 1.34 0.08 6.70
N LEU A 11 2.41 0.72 7.17
CA LEU A 11 3.78 0.23 6.98
C LEU A 11 4.01 -1.10 7.73
N GLY A 12 3.62 -1.15 9.00
CA GLY A 12 3.84 -2.32 9.86
C GLY A 12 3.08 -3.55 9.39
N TYR A 13 1.78 -3.42 9.12
CA TYR A 13 0.97 -4.53 8.62
C TYR A 13 1.30 -4.87 7.16
N GLY A 14 1.64 -3.89 6.32
CA GLY A 14 2.16 -4.16 4.98
C GLY A 14 3.38 -5.07 5.03
N HIS A 15 4.39 -4.72 5.84
CA HIS A 15 5.56 -5.55 6.05
C HIS A 15 5.21 -6.95 6.61
N HIS A 16 4.42 -7.01 7.69
CA HIS A 16 4.08 -8.28 8.34
C HIS A 16 3.31 -9.26 7.43
N TYR A 17 2.44 -8.75 6.56
CA TYR A 17 1.63 -9.57 5.65
C TYR A 17 2.20 -9.66 4.23
N ASN A 18 3.42 -9.17 4.00
CA ASN A 18 4.06 -9.09 2.69
C ASN A 18 3.17 -8.42 1.63
N LEU A 19 2.48 -7.35 2.04
CA LEU A 19 1.68 -6.50 1.17
C LEU A 19 2.40 -5.17 0.98
N ASP A 20 2.53 -4.75 -0.28
CA ASP A 20 3.12 -3.46 -0.59
C ASP A 20 2.33 -2.33 0.09
N PRO A 21 2.96 -1.51 0.97
CA PRO A 21 2.28 -0.40 1.61
C PRO A 21 1.64 0.58 0.61
N ARG A 22 2.22 0.73 -0.59
CA ARG A 22 1.67 1.57 -1.66
C ARG A 22 0.33 1.04 -2.18
N LEU A 23 0.12 -0.27 -2.17
CA LEU A 23 -1.17 -0.87 -2.51
C LEU A 23 -2.20 -0.59 -1.42
N ILE A 24 -1.82 -0.75 -0.15
CA ILE A 24 -2.72 -0.48 1.00
C ILE A 24 -3.15 1.00 1.01
N VAL A 25 -2.19 1.92 0.80
CA VAL A 25 -2.46 3.35 0.60
C VAL A 25 -3.46 3.58 -0.52
N SER A 26 -3.28 2.89 -1.66
CA SER A 26 -4.16 3.06 -2.82
C SER A 26 -5.59 2.62 -2.53
N VAL A 27 -5.77 1.50 -1.82
CA VAL A 27 -7.09 1.03 -1.38
C VAL A 27 -7.72 2.04 -0.43
N ILE A 28 -7.05 2.44 0.65
CA ILE A 28 -7.59 3.37 1.65
C ILE A 28 -7.94 4.73 1.03
N ALA A 29 -7.11 5.23 0.12
CA ALA A 29 -7.36 6.49 -0.57
C ALA A 29 -8.66 6.45 -1.39
N ILE A 30 -8.93 5.34 -2.09
CA ILE A 30 -10.15 5.19 -2.90
C ILE A 30 -11.38 4.86 -2.05
N GLU A 31 -11.20 4.12 -0.95
CA GLU A 31 -12.30 3.74 -0.05
C GLU A 31 -12.84 4.93 0.75
N SER A 32 -11.95 5.75 1.32
CA SER A 32 -12.35 6.78 2.29
C SER A 32 -11.68 8.14 2.11
N GLY A 33 -10.70 8.26 1.21
CA GLY A 33 -9.87 9.46 1.16
C GLY A 33 -9.13 9.73 2.48
N PHE A 34 -8.78 8.66 3.22
CA PHE A 34 -8.21 8.73 4.57
C PHE A 34 -9.13 9.37 5.62
N ALA A 35 -10.45 9.31 5.46
CA ALA A 35 -11.40 9.70 6.50
C ALA A 35 -11.69 8.50 7.45
N PRO A 36 -11.15 8.49 8.68
CA PRO A 36 -11.19 7.32 9.56
C PRO A 36 -12.58 7.04 10.14
N ARG A 37 -13.50 8.02 10.07
CA ARG A 37 -14.90 7.88 10.47
C ARG A 37 -15.86 7.79 9.27
N ALA A 38 -15.34 7.55 8.06
CA ALA A 38 -16.16 7.44 6.86
C ALA A 38 -17.22 6.34 7.01
N ARG A 39 -18.41 6.61 6.45
CA ARG A 39 -19.54 5.68 6.39
C ARG A 39 -20.13 5.69 4.99
N SER A 40 -20.26 4.51 4.38
CA SER A 40 -21.02 4.40 3.13
C SER A 40 -22.52 4.24 3.39
N PRO A 41 -23.40 4.49 2.39
CA PRO A 41 -24.82 4.20 2.49
C PRO A 41 -25.13 2.72 2.79
N LYS A 42 -24.22 1.81 2.41
CA LYS A 42 -24.32 0.37 2.68
C LYS A 42 -23.82 -0.02 4.09
N GLY A 43 -23.31 0.94 4.86
CA GLY A 43 -22.83 0.74 6.22
C GLY A 43 -21.34 0.36 6.33
N ALA A 44 -20.56 0.50 5.27
CA ALA A 44 -19.12 0.27 5.32
C ALA A 44 -18.42 1.34 6.18
N MET A 45 -17.38 0.95 6.93
CA MET A 45 -16.83 1.75 8.02
C MET A 45 -15.32 2.02 7.88
N GLY A 46 -14.94 3.25 8.14
CA GLY A 46 -13.55 3.68 8.38
C GLY A 46 -12.65 3.63 7.15
N LEU A 47 -11.33 3.58 7.41
CA LEU A 47 -10.29 3.82 6.41
C LEU A 47 -10.37 2.93 5.17
N GLY A 48 -10.53 1.62 5.36
CA GLY A 48 -10.70 0.67 4.26
C GLY A 48 -12.14 0.22 4.06
N GLN A 49 -13.12 0.97 4.57
CA GLN A 49 -14.55 0.72 4.38
C GLN A 49 -14.94 -0.75 4.64
N LEU A 50 -14.59 -1.25 5.82
CA LEU A 50 -14.97 -2.61 6.22
C LEU A 50 -16.48 -2.67 6.47
N MET A 51 -17.14 -3.68 5.90
CA MET A 51 -18.52 -3.99 6.27
C MET A 51 -18.58 -4.47 7.73
N PRO A 52 -19.65 -4.18 8.50
CA PRO A 52 -19.74 -4.57 9.91
C PRO A 52 -19.55 -6.08 10.13
N ALA A 53 -20.11 -6.92 9.26
CA ALA A 53 -19.93 -8.37 9.32
C ALA A 53 -18.47 -8.80 9.10
N THR A 54 -17.74 -8.09 8.23
CA THR A 54 -16.30 -8.34 8.00
C THR A 54 -15.48 -7.95 9.22
N ALA A 55 -15.79 -6.80 9.83
CA ALA A 55 -15.12 -6.34 11.05
C ALA A 55 -15.34 -7.33 12.21
N ALA A 56 -16.60 -7.75 12.42
CA ALA A 56 -16.95 -8.75 13.44
C ALA A 56 -16.24 -10.09 13.21
N ALA A 57 -16.21 -10.59 11.97
CA ALA A 57 -15.53 -11.85 11.64
C ALA A 57 -14.01 -11.81 11.87
N LEU A 58 -13.41 -10.62 11.83
CA LEU A 58 -11.99 -10.40 12.12
C LEU A 58 -11.71 -10.02 13.57
N GLY A 59 -12.74 -9.81 14.39
CA GLY A 59 -12.61 -9.36 15.77
C GLY A 59 -12.01 -7.95 15.89
N VAL A 60 -12.28 -7.07 14.92
CA VAL A 60 -11.75 -5.70 14.90
C VAL A 60 -12.82 -4.66 15.16
N ASP A 61 -12.44 -3.60 15.86
CA ASP A 61 -13.20 -2.35 15.88
C ASP A 61 -12.90 -1.57 14.59
N ALA A 62 -13.92 -1.41 13.74
CA ALA A 62 -13.77 -0.68 12.48
C ALA A 62 -13.70 0.84 12.66
N ASP A 63 -14.02 1.38 13.83
CA ASP A 63 -13.85 2.79 14.17
C ASP A 63 -12.46 3.13 14.70
N ASP A 64 -11.72 2.13 15.20
CA ASP A 64 -10.31 2.31 15.48
C ASP A 64 -9.50 2.25 14.16
N PRO A 65 -8.77 3.31 13.80
CA PRO A 65 -8.10 3.38 12.51
C PRO A 65 -6.97 2.35 12.37
N VAL A 66 -6.31 1.94 13.46
CA VAL A 66 -5.24 0.94 13.41
C VAL A 66 -5.84 -0.45 13.14
N GLN A 67 -6.90 -0.80 13.85
CA GLN A 67 -7.65 -2.04 13.66
C GLN A 67 -8.35 -2.09 12.29
N ASN A 68 -8.87 -0.97 11.80
CA ASN A 68 -9.46 -0.88 10.47
C ASN A 68 -8.40 -1.14 9.37
N VAL A 69 -7.20 -0.56 9.50
CA VAL A 69 -6.07 -0.87 8.59
C VAL A 69 -5.69 -2.35 8.68
N TYR A 70 -5.60 -2.92 9.88
CA TYR A 70 -5.37 -4.36 10.03
C TYR A 70 -6.41 -5.18 9.28
N GLY A 71 -7.71 -4.90 9.48
CA GLY A 71 -8.79 -5.62 8.81
C GLY A 71 -8.73 -5.49 7.28
N THR A 72 -8.43 -4.28 6.79
CA THR A 72 -8.22 -4.00 5.35
C THR A 72 -7.13 -4.88 4.76
N VAL A 73 -5.96 -4.93 5.42
CA VAL A 73 -4.81 -5.74 5.03
C VAL A 73 -5.17 -7.23 5.03
N ARG A 74 -5.89 -7.72 6.06
CA ARG A 74 -6.32 -9.11 6.17
C ARG A 74 -7.25 -9.53 5.04
N VAL A 75 -8.25 -8.70 4.72
CA VAL A 75 -9.20 -8.98 3.63
C VAL A 75 -8.47 -8.99 2.29
N LEU A 76 -7.64 -7.98 2.02
CA LEU A 76 -6.89 -7.87 0.78
C LEU A 76 -5.92 -9.04 0.60
N ARG A 77 -5.18 -9.42 1.65
CA ARG A 77 -4.29 -10.58 1.65
C ARG A 77 -5.05 -11.86 1.33
N GLY A 78 -6.18 -12.10 2.00
CA GLY A 78 -6.99 -13.30 1.75
C GLY A 78 -7.56 -13.37 0.33
N HIS A 79 -7.81 -12.23 -0.31
CA HIS A 79 -8.20 -12.19 -1.72
C HIS A 79 -7.01 -12.45 -2.65
N LEU A 80 -5.83 -11.89 -2.36
CA LEU A 80 -4.62 -12.18 -3.13
C LEU A 80 -4.19 -13.64 -3.03
N ASP A 81 -4.30 -14.25 -1.85
CA ASP A 81 -4.04 -15.68 -1.67
C ASP A 81 -5.03 -16.55 -2.46
N ARG A 82 -6.30 -16.11 -2.60
CA ARG A 82 -7.30 -16.82 -3.41
C ARG A 82 -7.08 -16.69 -4.91
N TYR A 83 -6.90 -15.47 -5.40
CA TYR A 83 -6.89 -15.20 -6.84
C TYR A 83 -5.49 -15.25 -7.45
N GLY A 84 -4.45 -15.18 -6.62
CA GLY A 84 -3.06 -15.08 -7.03
C GLY A 84 -2.59 -13.62 -7.10
N TRP A 85 -1.32 -13.42 -6.76
CA TRP A 85 -0.67 -12.11 -6.67
C TRP A 85 -0.55 -11.37 -8.01
N THR A 86 -0.52 -12.13 -9.12
CA THR A 86 -0.57 -11.59 -10.48
C THR A 86 -1.98 -11.14 -10.90
N ASN A 87 -3.02 -11.60 -10.21
CA ASN A 87 -4.42 -11.30 -10.50
C ASN A 87 -5.00 -10.25 -9.55
N LEU A 88 -4.22 -9.19 -9.27
CA LEU A 88 -4.59 -8.11 -8.35
C LEU A 88 -5.97 -7.51 -8.67
N HIS A 89 -6.32 -7.37 -9.95
CA HIS A 89 -7.62 -6.83 -10.37
C HIS A 89 -8.81 -7.68 -9.87
N LEU A 90 -8.67 -9.02 -9.78
CA LEU A 90 -9.70 -9.90 -9.22
C LEU A 90 -9.78 -9.77 -7.70
N ALA A 91 -8.62 -9.63 -7.03
CA ALA A 91 -8.59 -9.41 -5.59
C ALA A 91 -9.28 -8.09 -5.20
N LEU A 92 -9.02 -7.01 -5.95
CA LEU A 92 -9.68 -5.72 -5.78
C LEU A 92 -11.18 -5.78 -6.11
N ALA A 93 -11.56 -6.50 -7.17
CA ALA A 93 -12.97 -6.69 -7.49
C ALA A 93 -13.70 -7.46 -6.37
N ALA A 94 -13.06 -8.46 -5.77
CA ALA A 94 -13.63 -9.20 -4.65
C ALA A 94 -13.71 -8.35 -3.38
N TYR A 95 -12.76 -7.43 -3.17
CA TYR A 95 -12.79 -6.49 -2.04
C TYR A 95 -14.03 -5.58 -2.13
N ASN A 96 -14.29 -5.01 -3.31
CA ASN A 96 -15.40 -4.08 -3.52
C ASN A 96 -16.78 -4.76 -3.72
N ALA A 97 -16.86 -5.79 -4.55
CA ALA A 97 -18.12 -6.43 -4.94
C ALA A 97 -18.41 -7.74 -4.20
N GLY A 98 -17.46 -8.23 -3.41
CA GLY A 98 -17.52 -9.54 -2.78
C GLY A 98 -17.08 -10.70 -3.69
N LYS A 99 -16.47 -11.71 -3.07
CA LYS A 99 -16.01 -12.94 -3.75
C LYS A 99 -17.10 -13.67 -4.54
N GLY A 100 -18.36 -13.59 -4.09
CA GLY A 100 -19.49 -14.25 -4.75
C GLY A 100 -19.82 -13.63 -6.11
N ALA A 101 -19.72 -12.30 -6.23
CA ALA A 101 -19.89 -11.62 -7.51
C ALA A 101 -18.79 -11.99 -8.49
N VAL A 102 -17.53 -11.99 -8.05
CA VAL A 102 -16.39 -12.40 -8.90
C VAL A 102 -16.55 -13.84 -9.39
N ALA A 103 -16.96 -14.76 -8.50
CA ALA A 103 -17.23 -16.16 -8.88
C ALA A 103 -18.38 -16.27 -9.90
N ARG A 104 -19.50 -15.56 -9.66
CA ARG A 104 -20.68 -15.57 -10.55
C ARG A 104 -20.35 -15.10 -11.96
N TYR A 105 -19.50 -14.09 -12.10
CA TYR A 105 -19.15 -13.51 -13.41
C TYR A 105 -17.86 -14.07 -14.02
N GLY A 106 -17.14 -14.95 -13.31
CA GLY A 106 -15.86 -15.48 -13.77
C GLY A 106 -14.76 -14.42 -13.93
N GLY A 107 -14.86 -13.28 -13.23
CA GLY A 107 -13.98 -12.13 -13.43
C GLY A 107 -14.48 -10.87 -12.71
N VAL A 108 -14.01 -9.70 -13.14
CA VAL A 108 -14.52 -8.42 -12.63
C VAL A 108 -15.98 -8.27 -13.05
N PRO A 109 -16.94 -8.16 -12.10
CA PRO A 109 -18.35 -8.08 -12.44
C PRO A 109 -18.64 -6.79 -13.25
N PRO A 110 -19.68 -6.78 -14.09
CA PRO A 110 -20.04 -5.64 -14.93
C PRO A 110 -20.73 -4.50 -14.14
N TYR A 111 -20.36 -4.31 -12.88
CA TYR A 111 -20.85 -3.23 -12.03
C TYR A 111 -20.00 -1.98 -12.29
N ALA A 112 -20.66 -0.86 -12.60
CA ALA A 112 -19.96 0.40 -12.88
C ALA A 112 -19.05 0.81 -11.71
N GLU A 113 -19.57 0.71 -10.47
CA GLU A 113 -18.84 0.98 -9.22
C GLU A 113 -17.57 0.13 -9.12
N THR A 114 -17.67 -1.19 -9.35
CA THR A 114 -16.53 -2.11 -9.21
C THR A 114 -15.48 -1.90 -10.30
N ARG A 115 -15.88 -1.68 -11.54
CA ARG A 115 -14.95 -1.38 -12.63
C ARG A 115 -14.20 -0.08 -12.38
N TRP A 116 -14.92 0.95 -11.92
CA TRP A 116 -14.33 2.22 -11.53
C TRP A 116 -13.35 2.03 -10.37
N TYR A 117 -13.73 1.28 -9.33
CA TYR A 117 -12.90 1.01 -8.17
C TYR A 117 -11.57 0.33 -8.57
N VAL A 118 -11.65 -0.77 -9.31
CA VAL A 118 -10.47 -1.52 -9.77
C VAL A 118 -9.55 -0.64 -10.61
N TYR A 119 -10.11 0.13 -11.53
CA TYR A 119 -9.33 1.05 -12.37
C TYR A 119 -8.58 2.11 -11.54
N ASN A 120 -9.27 2.75 -10.60
CA ASN A 120 -8.67 3.84 -9.82
C ASN A 120 -7.62 3.35 -8.82
N VAL A 121 -7.87 2.24 -8.13
CA VAL A 121 -6.89 1.64 -7.21
C VAL A 121 -5.62 1.23 -7.98
N MET A 122 -5.76 0.53 -9.11
CA MET A 122 -4.60 0.14 -9.91
C MET A 122 -3.85 1.34 -10.48
N THR A 123 -4.55 2.37 -10.92
CA THR A 123 -3.94 3.60 -11.46
C THR A 123 -3.14 4.32 -10.39
N LEU A 124 -3.71 4.50 -9.19
CA LEU A 124 -3.02 5.12 -8.07
C LEU A 124 -1.82 4.27 -7.64
N TYR A 125 -1.99 2.96 -7.54
CA TYR A 125 -0.91 2.06 -7.15
C TYR A 125 0.28 2.14 -8.12
N ARG A 126 0.04 2.10 -9.43
CA ARG A 126 1.09 2.27 -10.45
C ARG A 126 1.81 3.62 -10.32
N ARG A 127 1.08 4.70 -10.06
CA ARG A 127 1.68 6.03 -9.83
C ARG A 127 2.58 6.02 -8.59
N LEU A 128 2.14 5.40 -7.50
CA LEU A 128 2.93 5.29 -6.27
C LEU A 128 4.17 4.40 -6.45
N LEU A 129 4.07 3.30 -7.21
CA LEU A 129 5.21 2.46 -7.57
C LEU A 129 6.28 3.28 -8.32
N ALA A 130 5.87 4.11 -9.28
CA ALA A 130 6.77 4.96 -10.05
C ALA A 130 7.38 6.10 -9.22
N ARG A 131 6.59 6.70 -8.31
CA ARG A 131 7.04 7.83 -7.49
C ARG A 131 7.94 7.39 -6.33
N TYR A 132 7.64 6.24 -5.75
CA TYR A 132 8.30 5.70 -4.57
C TYR A 132 8.74 4.27 -4.86
N PRO A 133 9.75 4.03 -5.72
CA PRO A 133 10.23 2.68 -6.01
C PRO A 133 10.72 2.02 -4.72
N ALA A 134 10.75 0.68 -4.70
CA ALA A 134 11.39 -0.01 -3.59
C ALA A 134 12.84 0.48 -3.50
N SER A 135 13.31 0.82 -2.29
CA SER A 135 14.72 1.16 -2.12
C SER A 135 15.56 0.01 -2.67
N PRO A 136 16.64 0.27 -3.43
CA PRO A 136 17.59 -0.76 -3.78
C PRO A 136 18.03 -1.43 -2.48
N THR A 137 17.93 -2.75 -2.41
CA THR A 137 18.50 -3.52 -1.29
C THR A 137 19.98 -3.14 -1.15
N GLU A 138 20.52 -3.21 0.07
CA GLU A 138 21.91 -2.83 0.40
C GLU A 138 22.95 -3.40 -0.59
N GLY A 139 22.68 -4.55 -1.20
CA GLY A 139 23.53 -5.21 -2.21
C GLY A 139 23.52 -4.61 -3.63
N ASP A 140 22.60 -3.70 -3.96
CA ASP A 140 22.54 -3.02 -5.27
C ASP A 140 23.26 -1.66 -5.27
N ARG A 141 23.76 -1.20 -4.11
CA ARG A 141 24.62 -0.01 -4.08
C ARG A 141 25.97 -0.39 -4.69
N ARG A 142 26.22 0.01 -5.95
CA ARG A 142 27.59 0.06 -6.48
C ARG A 142 28.45 0.86 -5.48
N PRO A 143 29.67 0.40 -5.15
CA PRO A 143 30.58 1.20 -4.34
C PRO A 143 30.82 2.54 -5.05
N SER A 144 30.63 3.64 -4.30
CA SER A 144 30.98 4.98 -4.76
C SER A 144 32.46 5.02 -5.14
N PRO A 145 32.85 5.69 -6.24
CA PRO A 145 34.25 5.92 -6.54
C PRO A 145 34.75 7.05 -5.62
N GLU A 146 35.17 6.71 -4.40
CA GLU A 146 35.95 7.64 -3.57
C GLU A 146 37.44 7.49 -3.93
N GLY A 147 38.07 8.61 -4.31
CA GLY A 147 39.52 8.71 -4.42
C GLY A 147 40.07 9.58 -5.55
N GLY A 148 39.56 10.80 -5.75
CA GLY A 148 40.31 11.82 -6.48
C GLY A 148 41.35 12.45 -5.55
N PRO A 149 42.66 12.48 -5.87
CA PRO A 149 43.65 13.07 -4.98
C PRO A 149 43.47 14.60 -4.95
N GLY A 150 43.20 15.10 -3.74
CA GLY A 150 43.10 16.50 -3.42
C GLY A 150 44.42 17.24 -3.59
N GLN A 151 44.29 18.50 -4.00
CA GLN A 151 45.35 19.49 -4.03
C GLN A 151 45.81 19.80 -2.58
N GLY A 152 47.13 19.86 -2.38
CA GLY A 152 47.79 20.32 -1.15
C GLY A 152 49.08 21.09 -1.49
N PRO A 153 49.58 21.97 -0.60
CA PRO A 153 49.84 23.36 -0.96
C PRO A 153 51.29 23.71 -1.34
N ARG A 154 51.43 24.90 -1.95
CA ARG A 154 52.71 25.60 -2.19
C ARG A 154 53.38 25.99 -0.88
N GLY A 155 54.69 25.76 -0.79
CA GLY A 155 55.61 26.31 0.22
C GLY A 155 57.03 26.36 -0.36
N ALA A 156 57.75 27.45 -0.12
CA ALA A 156 58.94 27.88 -0.85
C ALA A 156 60.28 27.60 -0.12
N ALA A 157 61.35 27.60 -0.93
CA ALA A 157 62.71 28.14 -0.69
C ALA A 157 63.86 27.29 -0.10
N ALA A 158 65.07 27.61 -0.63
CA ALA A 158 66.46 27.31 -0.26
C ALA A 158 66.97 25.88 -0.57
N GLY A 159 68.18 25.61 -1.09
CA GLY A 159 69.40 26.36 -1.37
C GLY A 159 70.60 25.37 -1.32
N GLY A 160 71.61 25.52 -2.19
CA GLY A 160 72.88 24.75 -2.21
C GLY A 160 72.84 23.49 -3.08
N ALA A 161 73.80 23.18 -3.96
CA ALA A 161 75.17 23.66 -4.17
C ALA A 161 75.49 23.76 -5.67
#